data_AF-A0A2W5BD60-F1
#
_entry.id   AF-A0A2W5BD60-F1
#
_cell.length_a   1.000
_cell.length_b   1.000
_cell.length_c   1.000
_cell.angle_alpha   90.00
_cell.angle_beta   90.00
_cell.angle_gamma   90.00
#
_symmetry.space_group_name_H-M   'P 1'
#
loop_
_entity.id
_entity.type
_entity.pdbx_description
1 polymer ?
#
loop_
_entity_poly.entity_id
_entity_poly.type
_entity_poly.pdbx_seq_one_letter_code
_entity_poly.pdbx_strand_id
1 'polypeptide(L)'
;MRLYPDTSTWPANYRFAYILVWAGAIITALATIALGFLGTDRMTLAICAMVALYCIALAVLMPRWALNGKEESAKRARAKEAREELRQRKKR
;
A
#
# COMPACT_ATOMS: atom_id res chain seq x y z
N MET A 1 -12.90 15.77 10.43
CA MET A 1 -12.02 14.95 9.56
C MET A 1 -11.91 13.57 10.19
N ARG A 2 -12.09 12.47 9.44
CA ARG A 2 -11.82 11.12 9.98
C ARG A 2 -10.30 11.02 10.24
N LEU A 3 -9.90 10.62 11.45
CA LEU A 3 -8.48 10.39 11.79
C LEU A 3 -7.87 9.24 10.99
N TYR A 4 -8.70 8.27 10.58
CA TYR A 4 -8.28 7.09 9.87
C TYR A 4 -8.98 6.99 8.50
N PRO A 5 -8.23 6.65 7.43
CA PRO A 5 -8.83 6.44 6.12
C PRO A 5 -9.77 5.23 6.14
N ASP A 6 -10.89 5.33 5.42
CA ASP A 6 -11.83 4.23 5.25
C ASP A 6 -11.30 3.24 4.20
N THR A 7 -10.43 2.33 4.66
CA THR A 7 -9.75 1.36 3.80
C THR A 7 -10.67 0.27 3.28
N SER A 8 -11.93 0.20 3.71
CA SER A 8 -12.91 -0.82 3.26
C SER A 8 -13.23 -0.72 1.77
N THR A 9 -13.09 0.48 1.21
CA THR A 9 -13.37 0.78 -0.20
C THR A 9 -12.18 0.51 -1.12
N TRP A 10 -11.00 0.22 -0.55
CA TRP A 10 -9.78 0.06 -1.32
C TRP A 10 -9.68 -1.34 -1.96
N PRO A 11 -9.03 -1.46 -3.13
CA PRO A 11 -8.61 -2.73 -3.68
C PRO A 11 -7.82 -3.58 -2.68
N ALA A 12 -8.02 -4.90 -2.68
CA ALA A 12 -7.39 -5.81 -1.70
C ALA A 12 -5.86 -5.76 -1.72
N ASN A 13 -5.25 -5.66 -2.91
CA ASN A 13 -3.80 -5.47 -3.06
C ASN A 13 -3.32 -4.15 -2.44
N TYR A 14 -4.11 -3.09 -2.57
CA TYR A 14 -3.79 -1.78 -2.01
C TYR A 14 -3.87 -1.78 -0.47
N ARG A 15 -4.90 -2.44 0.09
CA ARG A 15 -5.02 -2.68 1.54
C ARG A 15 -3.85 -3.51 2.08
N PHE A 16 -3.46 -4.56 1.36
CA PHE A 16 -2.32 -5.38 1.73
C PHE A 16 -1.01 -4.57 1.75
N ALA A 17 -0.75 -3.79 0.70
CA ALA A 17 0.40 -2.90 0.65
C ALA A 17 0.40 -1.90 1.81
N TYR A 18 -0.75 -1.32 2.15
CA TYR A 18 -0.90 -0.41 3.28
C TYR A 18 -0.52 -1.06 4.62
N ILE A 19 -0.98 -2.30 4.85
CA ILE A 19 -0.64 -3.06 6.06
C ILE A 19 0.86 -3.38 6.10
N LEU A 20 1.45 -3.79 4.98
CA LEU A 20 2.89 -4.08 4.90
C LEU A 20 3.75 -2.86 5.18
N VAL A 21 3.34 -1.68 4.70
CA VAL A 21 4.05 -0.43 4.97
C VAL A 21 4.03 -0.11 6.46
N TRP A 22 2.89 -0.27 7.14
CA TRP A 22 2.81 -0.12 8.60
C TRP A 22 3.66 -1.15 9.34
N ALA A 23 3.63 -2.42 8.91
CA ALA A 23 4.47 -3.46 9.50
C ALA A 23 5.98 -3.12 9.35
N GLY A 24 6.38 -2.65 8.17
CA GLY A 24 7.75 -2.20 7.90
C GLY A 24 8.18 -1.05 8.82
N ALA A 25 7.32 -0.05 9.01
CA ALA A 25 7.58 1.06 9.93
C ALA A 25 7.80 0.58 11.37
N ILE A 26 6.94 -0.31 11.86
CA ILE A 26 7.03 -0.84 13.23
C ILE A 26 8.31 -1.66 13.41
N ILE A 27 8.58 -2.60 12.49
CA ILE A 27 9.74 -3.49 12.57
C ILE A 27 11.03 -2.67 12.54
N THR A 28 11.15 -1.70 11.65
CA THR A 28 12.37 -0.89 11.52
C THR A 28 12.55 0.09 12.67
N ALA A 29 11.47 0.63 13.25
CA ALA A 29 11.55 1.42 14.46
C ALA A 29 12.04 0.58 15.66
N LEU A 30 11.47 -0.61 15.87
CA LEU A 30 11.92 -1.52 16.92
C LEU A 30 13.36 -1.98 16.72
N ALA A 31 13.75 -2.29 15.48
CA ALA A 31 15.12 -2.65 15.14
C ALA A 31 16.08 -1.50 15.43
N THR A 32 15.72 -0.25 15.09
CA THR A 32 16.54 0.93 15.39
C THR A 32 16.79 1.07 16.90
N ILE A 33 15.74 0.88 17.72
CA ILE A 33 15.85 0.94 19.19
C ILE A 33 16.76 -0.18 19.70
N ALA A 34 16.52 -1.43 19.26
CA ALA A 34 17.29 -2.59 19.69
C ALA A 34 18.77 -2.48 19.31
N LEU A 35 19.07 -2.12 18.06
CA LEU A 35 20.44 -1.92 17.57
C LEU A 35 21.15 -0.76 18.28
N GLY A 36 20.39 0.27 18.68
CA GLY A 36 20.90 1.39 19.48
C GLY A 36 21.40 0.92 20.84
N PHE A 37 20.66 0.01 21.50
CA PHE A 37 21.11 -0.61 22.76
C PHE A 37 22.30 -1.56 22.58
N LEU A 38 22.42 -2.21 21.43
CA LEU A 38 23.50 -3.15 21.12
C LEU A 38 24.80 -2.46 20.66
N GLY A 39 24.80 -1.13 20.49
CA GLY A 39 26.00 -0.38 20.12
C GLY A 39 26.40 -0.51 18.64
N THR A 40 25.44 -0.77 17.75
CA THR A 40 25.65 -0.82 16.30
C THR A 40 26.19 0.50 15.73
N ASP A 41 26.86 0.43 14.58
CA ASP A 41 27.38 1.60 13.90
C ASP A 41 26.29 2.61 13.49
N ARG A 42 26.68 3.88 13.40
CA ARG A 42 25.76 5.00 13.12
C ARG A 42 25.10 4.91 11.74
N MET A 43 25.76 4.31 10.75
CA MET A 43 25.23 4.21 9.39
C MET A 43 24.06 3.25 9.35
N THR A 44 24.20 2.08 9.96
CA THR A 44 23.12 1.09 10.07
C THR A 44 21.91 1.67 10.82
N LEU A 45 22.13 2.37 11.94
CA LEU A 45 21.05 3.04 12.68
C LEU A 45 20.34 4.12 11.86
N ALA A 46 21.11 4.93 11.13
CA ALA A 46 20.56 5.97 10.25
C ALA A 46 19.71 5.37 9.12
N ILE A 47 20.15 4.26 8.52
CA ILE A 47 19.38 3.54 7.49
C ILE A 47 18.08 3.00 8.08
N CYS A 48 18.12 2.31 9.23
CA CYS A 48 16.91 1.77 9.86
C CYS A 48 15.90 2.87 10.21
N ALA A 49 16.37 3.99 10.79
CA ALA A 49 15.53 5.13 11.12
C ALA A 49 14.92 5.77 9.86
N MET A 50 15.72 5.93 8.79
CA MET A 50 15.25 6.47 7.52
C MET A 50 14.19 5.59 6.87
N VAL A 51 14.35 4.26 6.89
CA VAL A 51 13.35 3.33 6.36
C VAL A 51 12.05 3.42 7.16
N ALA A 52 12.12 3.53 8.49
CA ALA A 52 10.94 3.70 9.33
C ALA A 52 10.16 4.97 8.94
N LEU A 53 10.86 6.10 8.79
CA LEU A 53 10.28 7.37 8.36
C LEU A 53 9.69 7.28 6.94
N TYR A 54 10.37 6.61 6.03
CA TYR A 54 9.89 6.41 4.66
C TYR A 54 8.59 5.59 4.63
N CYS A 55 8.50 4.51 5.42
CA CYS A 55 7.27 3.74 5.57
C CYS A 55 6.14 4.59 6.16
N ILE A 56 6.40 5.39 7.20
CA ILE A 56 5.38 6.29 7.76
C ILE A 56 4.90 7.30 6.71
N ALA A 57 5.81 7.91 5.95
CA ALA A 57 5.46 8.85 4.90
C ALA A 57 4.56 8.18 3.83
N LEU A 58 4.90 6.97 3.39
CA LEU A 58 4.06 6.20 2.47
C LEU A 58 2.68 5.91 3.05
N ALA A 59 2.59 5.50 4.32
CA ALA A 59 1.31 5.24 4.98
C ALA A 59 0.42 6.51 5.07
N VAL A 60 1.02 7.68 5.22
CA VAL A 60 0.28 8.96 5.25
C VAL A 60 -0.17 9.41 3.86
N LEU A 61 0.64 9.15 2.83
CA LEU A 61 0.38 9.60 1.45
C LEU A 61 -0.50 8.64 0.66
N MET A 62 -0.38 7.33 0.87
CA MET A 62 -1.17 6.29 0.20
C MET A 62 -2.69 6.58 0.19
N PRO A 63 -3.33 7.00 1.30
CA PRO A 63 -4.75 7.33 1.28
C PRO A 63 -5.18 8.35 0.21
N ARG A 64 -4.28 9.25 -0.20
CA ARG A 64 -4.54 10.23 -1.27
C ARG A 64 -4.44 9.63 -2.67
N TRP A 65 -3.71 8.52 -2.82
CA TRP A 65 -3.51 7.81 -4.09
C TRP A 65 -4.36 6.55 -4.21
N ALA A 66 -5.07 6.17 -3.15
CA ALA A 66 -5.90 4.98 -3.12
C ALA A 66 -7.05 5.12 -4.14
N LEU A 67 -7.03 4.27 -5.16
CA LEU A 67 -8.12 4.15 -6.11
C LEU A 67 -9.36 3.59 -5.40
N ASN A 68 -10.55 4.10 -5.75
CA ASN A 68 -11.80 3.53 -5.26
C ASN A 68 -12.01 2.15 -5.88
N GLY A 69 -11.92 1.09 -5.09
CA GLY A 69 -11.95 -0.29 -5.56
C GLY A 69 -13.27 -0.68 -6.21
N LYS A 70 -14.37 0.00 -5.88
CA LYS A 70 -15.67 -0.17 -6.57
C LYS A 70 -15.65 0.38 -7.99
N GLU A 71 -14.99 1.50 -8.22
CA GLU A 71 -14.87 2.08 -9.56
C GLU A 71 -13.93 1.25 -10.43
N GLU A 72 -12.86 0.73 -9.85
CA GLU A 72 -11.92 -0.12 -10.58
C GLU A 72 -12.55 -1.47 -10.96
N SER A 73 -13.31 -2.10 -10.05
CA SER A 73 -14.03 -3.34 -10.35
C SER A 73 -15.11 -3.13 -11.42
N ALA A 74 -15.85 -2.01 -11.36
CA ALA A 74 -16.83 -1.64 -12.37
C ALA A 74 -16.17 -1.40 -13.75
N LYS A 75 -15.02 -0.73 -13.80
CA LYS A 75 -14.25 -0.54 -15.05
C LYS A 75 -13.77 -1.88 -15.61
N ARG A 76 -13.28 -2.79 -14.75
CA ARG A 76 -12.85 -4.14 -15.16
C ARG A 76 -14.02 -4.98 -15.69
N ALA A 77 -15.19 -4.90 -15.07
CA ALA A 77 -16.40 -5.57 -15.54
C ALA A 77 -16.81 -5.09 -16.94
N ARG A 78 -16.90 -3.77 -17.14
CA ARG A 78 -17.21 -3.18 -18.47
C ARG A 78 -16.19 -3.57 -19.54
N ALA A 79 -14.91 -3.59 -19.18
CA ALA A 79 -13.87 -4.02 -20.11
C ALA A 79 -13.99 -5.52 -20.48
N LYS A 80 -14.48 -6.35 -19.57
CA LYS A 80 -14.74 -7.78 -19.83
C LYS A 80 -15.95 -7.96 -20.77
N GLU A 81 -17.04 -7.25 -20.51
CA GLU A 81 -18.25 -7.25 -21.35
C GLU A 81 -17.93 -6.80 -22.79
N ALA A 82 -17.22 -5.67 -22.95
CA ALA A 82 -16.82 -5.19 -24.27
C ALA A 82 -15.93 -6.19 -25.03
N ARG A 83 -15.04 -6.91 -24.33
CA ARG A 83 -14.23 -7.98 -24.92
C ARG A 83 -15.08 -9.18 -25.35
N GLU A 84 -16.08 -9.55 -24.56
CA GLU A 84 -17.00 -10.64 -24.88
C GLU A 84 -17.87 -10.29 -26.10
N GLU A 85 -18.41 -9.07 -26.17
CA GLU A 85 -19.16 -8.59 -27.35
C GLU A 85 -18.32 -8.63 -28.63
N LEU A 86 -17.08 -8.15 -28.60
CA LEU A 86 -16.15 -8.23 -29.73
C LEU A 86 -15.88 -9.68 -30.14
N ARG A 87 -15.78 -10.59 -29.17
CA ARG A 87 -15.56 -12.02 -29.43
C ARG A 87 -16.77 -12.69 -30.07
N GLN A 88 -17.98 -12.30 -29.67
CA GLN A 88 -19.23 -12.76 -30.27
C GLN A 88 -19.40 -12.22 -31.70
N ARG A 89 -19.09 -10.93 -31.93
CA ARG A 89 -19.11 -10.33 -33.28
C ARG A 89 -18.11 -10.99 -34.24
N LYS A 90 -16.94 -11.41 -33.76
CA LYS A 90 -15.92 -12.11 -34.58
C LYS A 90 -16.29 -13.56 -34.92
N LYS A 91 -17.26 -14.16 -34.21
CA LYS A 91 -17.72 -15.54 -34.44
C LYS A 91 -18.92 -15.65 -35.38
N ARG A 92 -19.65 -14.55 -35.61
CA ARG A 92 -20.66 -14.42 -36.67
C ARG A 92 -20.00 -13.99 -37.97
#